data_AF-A0A8H3V255-F1
#
_entry.id   AF-A0A8H3V255-F1
#
_cell.length_a   1.000
_cell.length_b   1.000
_cell.length_c   1.000
_cell.angle_alpha   90.00
_cell.angle_beta   90.00
_cell.angle_gamma   90.00
#
_symmetry.space_group_name_H-M   'P 1'
#
loop_
_entity.id
_entity.type
_entity.pdbx_description
1 polymer ?
#
loop_
_entity_poly.entity_id
_entity_poly.type
_entity_poly.pdbx_seq_one_letter_code
_entity_poly.pdbx_strand_id
1 'polypeptide(L)'
;MPGVTKAEWPPWQEFTYTKDLATSLSTDPTYAQTKASIIAQFGESNLRKSWLKTCEALKHITADLETKGNEVIPHIDAGSLCRWADPSYRSTYSSIFSGNPENHNSYNLSLRASANQMLFPGNGQSTVLRCFQGWTALSRTAPREGTIRLFPAVKWQIAYILLRPFFKAPEDEADILDAEKWDFDGETPWFPGTVKETSQYVSVASHPHLRLKDCLVYAPPMEAGDTVWWHADMCHAVDAEHTGTTPAAVTYIAATPTTPINKAYMARQHSLMSKGLPPPDFGSGSDESGLVGYEGFKGDEGMWRALMGV
;
A
#
# COMPACT_ATOMS: atom_id res chain seq x y z
N MET A 1 -5.08 -28.93 22.45
CA MET A 1 -5.93 -27.82 22.94
C MET A 1 -5.72 -26.66 22.00
N PRO A 2 -6.75 -26.13 21.32
CA PRO A 2 -6.58 -24.91 20.52
C PRO A 2 -6.15 -23.78 21.47
N GLY A 3 -5.12 -23.03 21.08
CA GLY A 3 -4.54 -21.97 21.90
C GLY A 3 -5.58 -20.93 22.28
N VAL A 4 -5.57 -20.51 23.54
CA VAL A 4 -6.42 -19.43 24.05
C VAL A 4 -6.02 -18.15 23.34
N THR A 5 -6.88 -17.62 22.47
CA THR A 5 -6.74 -16.26 21.95
C THR A 5 -6.78 -15.30 23.13
N LYS A 6 -5.78 -14.41 23.25
CA LYS A 6 -5.80 -13.40 24.31
C LYS A 6 -7.08 -12.58 24.19
N ALA A 7 -7.80 -12.43 25.31
CA ALA A 7 -9.05 -11.68 25.37
C ALA A 7 -8.84 -10.18 25.09
N GLU A 8 -7.62 -9.68 25.28
CA GLU A 8 -7.24 -8.31 25.00
C GLU A 8 -6.12 -8.29 23.96
N TRP A 9 -6.44 -7.72 22.80
CA TRP A 9 -5.45 -7.37 21.78
C TRP A 9 -4.75 -6.08 22.23
N PRO A 10 -3.41 -5.97 22.08
CA PRO A 10 -2.72 -4.71 22.36
C PRO A 10 -3.29 -3.60 21.45
N PRO A 11 -3.28 -2.33 21.88
CA PRO A 11 -3.65 -1.22 21.01
C PRO A 11 -2.84 -1.27 19.71
N TRP A 12 -3.51 -1.10 18.58
CA TRP A 12 -2.84 -1.01 17.28
C TRP A 12 -1.86 0.17 17.32
N GLN A 13 -0.61 -0.08 16.93
CA GLN A 13 0.41 0.97 16.90
C GLN A 13 0.12 1.99 15.80
N GLU A 14 -0.26 3.21 16.18
CA GLU A 14 -0.49 4.27 15.20
C GLU A 14 0.81 4.80 14.59
N PHE A 15 0.82 5.00 13.27
CA PHE A 15 1.87 5.78 12.63
C PHE A 15 1.76 7.24 13.09
N THR A 16 2.57 7.59 14.07
CA THR A 16 2.67 8.95 14.58
C THR A 16 3.75 9.68 13.80
N TYR A 17 3.35 10.67 13.01
CA TYR A 17 4.32 11.58 12.39
C TYR A 17 4.95 12.47 13.47
N THR A 18 6.28 12.44 13.59
CA THR A 18 7.04 13.35 14.45
C THR A 18 8.08 14.11 13.64
N LYS A 19 8.41 15.35 14.06
CA LYS A 19 9.48 16.14 13.44
C LYS A 19 10.82 15.41 13.48
N ASP A 20 11.09 14.69 14.57
CA ASP A 20 12.33 13.91 14.73
C ASP A 20 12.44 12.76 13.71
N LEU A 21 11.33 12.08 13.40
CA LEU A 21 11.29 11.06 12.34
C LEU A 21 11.53 11.68 10.96
N ALA A 22 10.95 12.85 10.68
CA ALA A 22 11.19 13.55 9.43
C ALA A 22 12.67 13.97 9.29
N THR A 23 13.27 14.48 10.37
CA THR A 23 14.69 14.87 10.40
C THR A 23 15.60 13.68 10.19
N SER A 24 15.37 12.54 10.86
CA SER A 24 16.24 11.36 10.71
C SER A 24 16.24 10.81 9.27
N LEU A 25 15.06 10.67 8.66
CA LEU A 25 14.90 10.19 7.28
C LEU A 25 15.52 11.16 6.27
N SER A 26 15.48 12.46 6.55
CA SER A 26 16.02 13.51 5.66
C SER A 26 17.55 13.51 5.54
N THR A 27 18.27 12.81 6.43
CA THR A 27 19.75 12.72 6.36
C THR A 27 20.24 11.67 5.37
N ASP A 28 19.37 10.76 4.93
CA ASP A 28 19.74 9.73 3.97
C ASP A 28 19.76 10.29 2.54
N PRO A 29 20.92 10.23 1.84
CA PRO A 29 21.10 10.89 0.54
C PRO A 29 20.22 10.31 -0.56
N THR A 30 19.67 9.10 -0.38
CA THR A 30 18.82 8.45 -1.39
C THR A 30 17.52 9.23 -1.61
N TYR A 31 16.94 9.82 -0.56
CA TYR A 31 15.73 10.63 -0.69
C TYR A 31 16.02 11.91 -1.51
N ALA A 32 17.12 12.60 -1.21
CA ALA A 32 17.56 13.79 -1.94
C ALA A 32 17.81 13.48 -3.42
N GLN A 33 18.58 12.42 -3.69
CA GLN A 33 18.90 11.98 -5.05
C GLN A 33 17.64 11.56 -5.84
N THR A 34 16.73 10.84 -5.17
CA THR A 34 15.46 10.43 -5.78
C THR A 34 14.64 11.65 -6.18
N LYS A 35 14.44 12.61 -5.26
CA LYS A 35 13.70 13.85 -5.54
C LYS A 35 14.34 14.64 -6.68
N ALA A 36 15.66 14.89 -6.62
CA ALA A 36 16.39 15.60 -7.65
C ALA A 36 16.27 14.95 -9.03
N SER A 37 16.35 13.62 -9.11
CA SER A 37 16.22 12.89 -10.38
C SER A 37 14.83 13.03 -11.01
N ILE A 38 13.75 13.09 -10.21
CA ILE A 38 12.38 13.30 -10.71
C ILE A 38 12.22 14.73 -11.22
N ILE A 39 12.72 15.71 -10.48
CA ILE A 39 12.66 17.13 -10.90
C ILE A 39 13.44 17.34 -12.19
N ALA A 40 14.65 16.77 -12.29
CA ALA A 40 15.46 16.83 -13.50
C ALA A 40 14.76 16.18 -14.71
N GLN A 41 14.03 15.08 -14.48
CA GLN A 41 13.34 14.36 -15.55
C GLN A 41 12.04 15.04 -16.01
N PHE A 42 11.24 15.58 -15.09
CA PHE A 42 9.88 16.02 -15.39
C PHE A 42 9.66 17.53 -15.28
N GLY A 43 10.48 18.25 -14.51
CA GLY A 43 10.41 19.69 -14.31
C GLY A 43 9.29 20.15 -13.37
N GLU A 44 9.54 21.25 -12.65
CA GLU A 44 8.60 21.83 -11.68
C GLU A 44 7.22 22.14 -12.30
N SER A 45 7.19 22.76 -13.48
CA SER A 45 5.94 23.18 -14.13
C SER A 45 4.95 22.01 -14.31
N ASN A 46 5.45 20.84 -14.73
CA ASN A 46 4.63 19.65 -14.89
C ASN A 46 4.16 19.09 -13.54
N LEU A 47 5.05 19.07 -12.53
CA LEU A 47 4.71 18.62 -11.18
C LEU A 47 3.62 19.50 -10.56
N ARG A 48 3.72 20.83 -10.68
CA ARG A 48 2.72 21.81 -10.21
C ARG A 48 1.38 21.64 -10.92
N LYS A 49 1.41 21.51 -12.24
CA LYS A 49 0.19 21.23 -13.04
C LYS A 49 -0.48 19.93 -12.58
N SER A 50 0.29 18.88 -12.31
CA SER A 50 -0.24 17.61 -11.84
C SER A 50 -0.87 17.72 -10.45
N TRP A 51 -0.21 18.45 -9.55
CA TRP A 51 -0.67 18.69 -8.18
C TRP A 51 -2.03 19.36 -8.14
N LEU A 52 -2.19 20.47 -8.87
CA LEU A 52 -3.45 21.22 -8.91
C LEU A 52 -4.59 20.36 -9.43
N LYS A 53 -4.39 19.65 -10.55
CA LYS A 53 -5.39 18.74 -11.11
C LYS A 53 -5.77 17.62 -10.16
N THR A 54 -4.79 17.04 -9.48
CA THR A 54 -5.00 15.93 -8.54
C THR A 54 -5.77 16.39 -7.32
N CYS A 55 -5.39 17.52 -6.72
CA CYS A 55 -6.07 18.06 -5.55
C CYS A 55 -7.51 18.49 -5.89
N GLU A 56 -7.74 19.07 -7.07
CA GLU A 56 -9.07 19.43 -7.52
C GLU A 56 -9.98 18.20 -7.70
N ALA A 57 -9.47 17.14 -8.33
CA ALA A 57 -10.20 15.88 -8.44
C ALA A 57 -10.52 15.29 -7.04
N LEU A 58 -9.59 15.38 -6.10
CA LEU A 58 -9.81 14.94 -4.72
C LEU A 58 -10.87 15.77 -4.00
N LYS A 59 -10.97 17.08 -4.20
CA LYS A 59 -12.05 17.89 -3.59
C LYS A 59 -13.43 17.35 -3.95
N HIS A 60 -13.66 17.02 -5.22
CA HIS A 60 -14.94 16.44 -5.66
C HIS A 60 -15.18 15.05 -5.07
N ILE A 61 -14.18 14.16 -5.12
CA ILE A 61 -14.31 12.79 -4.61
C ILE A 61 -14.54 12.78 -3.09
N THR A 62 -13.82 13.62 -2.36
CA THR A 62 -13.88 13.63 -0.90
C THR A 62 -15.22 14.22 -0.42
N ALA A 63 -15.75 15.23 -1.10
CA ALA A 63 -17.11 15.75 -0.88
C ALA A 63 -18.18 14.65 -0.94
N ASP A 64 -18.05 13.72 -1.88
CA ASP A 64 -18.98 12.59 -2.01
C ASP A 64 -18.81 11.55 -0.88
N LEU A 65 -17.60 11.38 -0.36
CA LEU A 65 -17.27 10.33 0.61
C LEU A 65 -17.47 10.73 2.08
N GLU A 66 -17.55 12.04 2.38
CA GLU A 66 -17.60 12.65 3.71
C GLU A 66 -18.64 12.17 4.71
N THR A 67 -19.60 11.37 4.29
CA THR A 67 -20.65 10.85 5.17
C THR A 67 -20.18 9.82 6.20
N LYS A 68 -18.87 9.48 6.28
CA LYS A 68 -18.38 8.23 6.93
C LYS A 68 -17.13 8.33 7.85
N GLY A 69 -16.93 9.43 8.60
CA GLY A 69 -15.81 9.75 9.54
C GLY A 69 -15.03 8.62 10.27
N ASN A 70 -13.74 8.84 10.68
CA ASN A 70 -12.92 7.77 11.31
C ASN A 70 -11.50 8.09 11.88
N GLU A 71 -10.89 7.08 12.55
CA GLU A 71 -9.53 6.95 13.10
C GLU A 71 -8.92 5.56 12.77
N VAL A 72 -7.94 5.47 11.86
CA VAL A 72 -7.17 4.25 11.52
C VAL A 72 -5.77 4.61 11.00
N ILE A 73 -4.91 3.62 10.72
CA ILE A 73 -3.58 3.79 10.10
C ILE A 73 -3.63 3.37 8.62
N PRO A 74 -3.92 4.30 7.71
CA PRO A 74 -3.93 4.01 6.29
C PRO A 74 -2.53 3.82 5.73
N HIS A 75 -2.38 2.81 4.88
CA HIS A 75 -1.13 2.56 4.17
C HIS A 75 -1.37 1.98 2.77
N ILE A 76 -0.29 1.90 1.99
CA ILE A 76 -0.20 1.19 0.72
C ILE A 76 1.04 0.32 0.75
N ASP A 77 0.89 -0.97 0.48
CA ASP A 77 2.02 -1.91 0.41
C ASP A 77 2.78 -1.79 -0.90
N ALA A 78 3.58 -2.81 -1.25
CA ALA A 78 4.36 -2.84 -2.48
C ALA A 78 5.41 -1.72 -2.54
N GLY A 79 6.01 -1.48 -1.37
CA GLY A 79 7.20 -0.68 -1.12
C GLY A 79 6.99 0.82 -1.12
N SER A 80 7.63 1.50 -0.17
CA SER A 80 7.49 2.93 0.00
C SER A 80 8.42 3.69 -0.96
N LEU A 81 9.68 3.96 -0.59
CA LEU A 81 10.57 4.81 -1.40
C LEU A 81 10.84 4.25 -2.81
N CYS A 82 10.78 2.92 -3.00
CA CYS A 82 11.04 2.28 -4.29
C CYS A 82 10.09 2.77 -5.41
N ARG A 83 8.86 3.22 -5.09
CA ARG A 83 7.93 3.82 -6.08
C ARG A 83 8.53 5.01 -6.81
N TRP A 84 9.31 5.79 -6.08
CA TRP A 84 10.04 6.93 -6.63
C TRP A 84 11.44 6.49 -7.08
N ALA A 85 12.18 5.74 -6.26
CA ALA A 85 13.59 5.47 -6.52
C ALA A 85 13.84 4.52 -7.70
N ASP A 86 13.05 3.45 -7.86
CA ASP A 86 13.21 2.50 -8.96
C ASP A 86 12.76 3.12 -10.30
N PRO A 87 13.62 3.22 -11.32
CA PRO A 87 13.23 3.79 -12.61
C PRO A 87 12.07 3.06 -13.29
N SER A 88 12.04 1.72 -13.20
CA SER A 88 10.96 0.91 -13.77
C SER A 88 9.63 1.18 -13.07
N TYR A 89 9.61 1.17 -11.74
CA TYR A 89 8.42 1.48 -10.97
C TYR A 89 7.93 2.90 -11.23
N ARG A 90 8.84 3.88 -11.17
CA ARG A 90 8.56 5.30 -11.46
C ARG A 90 7.95 5.50 -12.85
N SER A 91 8.38 4.73 -13.85
CA SER A 91 7.85 4.83 -15.22
C SER A 91 6.35 4.52 -15.30
N THR A 92 5.84 3.67 -14.41
CA THR A 92 4.40 3.35 -14.27
C THR A 92 3.56 4.62 -14.01
N TYR A 93 4.17 5.63 -13.39
CA TYR A 93 3.53 6.88 -13.00
C TYR A 93 3.95 8.08 -13.86
N SER A 94 4.59 7.84 -15.01
CA SER A 94 5.10 8.90 -15.89
C SER A 94 4.06 9.96 -16.25
N SER A 95 2.83 9.56 -16.58
CA SER A 95 1.71 10.49 -16.86
C SER A 95 1.42 11.46 -15.73
N ILE A 96 1.53 11.00 -14.47
CA ILE A 96 1.36 11.82 -13.27
C ILE A 96 2.49 12.84 -13.20
N PHE A 97 3.75 12.40 -13.23
CA PHE A 97 4.89 13.30 -13.13
C PHE A 97 5.00 14.27 -14.32
N SER A 98 4.50 13.90 -15.50
CA SER A 98 4.43 14.74 -16.70
C SER A 98 3.25 15.72 -16.73
N GLY A 99 2.50 15.90 -15.64
CA GLY A 99 1.44 16.93 -15.56
C GLY A 99 0.09 16.53 -16.17
N ASN A 100 -0.11 15.24 -16.46
CA ASN A 100 -1.36 14.71 -17.01
C ASN A 100 -1.87 13.51 -16.18
N PRO A 101 -2.12 13.70 -14.87
CA PRO A 101 -2.55 12.62 -13.98
C PRO A 101 -3.87 11.97 -14.42
N GLU A 102 -4.73 12.69 -15.15
CA GLU A 102 -5.95 12.15 -15.75
C GLU A 102 -5.69 10.95 -16.68
N ASN A 103 -4.54 10.96 -17.37
CA ASN A 103 -4.11 9.94 -18.32
C ASN A 103 -3.46 8.73 -17.63
N HIS A 104 -3.24 8.79 -16.32
CA HIS A 104 -2.74 7.64 -15.59
C HIS A 104 -3.77 6.51 -15.61
N ASN A 105 -3.34 5.34 -16.07
CA ASN A 105 -4.12 4.12 -16.01
C ASN A 105 -3.51 3.19 -14.96
N SER A 106 -4.10 3.16 -13.77
CA SER A 106 -3.64 2.30 -12.67
C SER A 106 -3.67 0.80 -13.02
N TYR A 107 -4.44 0.40 -14.03
CA TYR A 107 -4.56 -0.99 -14.48
C TYR A 107 -3.59 -1.36 -15.61
N ASN A 108 -2.71 -0.43 -16.05
CA ASN A 108 -1.67 -0.76 -17.02
C ASN A 108 -0.48 -1.45 -16.33
N LEU A 109 -0.51 -2.78 -16.31
CA LEU A 109 0.50 -3.60 -15.65
C LEU A 109 1.78 -3.80 -16.48
N SER A 110 1.80 -3.40 -17.75
CA SER A 110 2.95 -3.64 -18.65
C SER A 110 4.23 -3.00 -18.12
N LEU A 111 4.13 -1.79 -17.56
CA LEU A 111 5.24 -1.06 -16.96
C LEU A 111 5.54 -1.53 -15.53
N ARG A 112 4.52 -1.97 -14.79
CA ARG A 112 4.67 -2.44 -13.41
C ARG A 112 5.29 -3.84 -13.33
N ALA A 113 5.18 -4.63 -14.40
CA ALA A 113 5.74 -5.98 -14.48
C ALA A 113 7.25 -6.07 -14.25
N SER A 114 7.98 -4.99 -14.55
CA SER A 114 9.44 -4.88 -14.36
C SER A 114 9.84 -4.04 -13.15
N ALA A 115 8.87 -3.55 -12.35
CA ALA A 115 9.15 -2.74 -11.18
C ALA A 115 9.84 -3.55 -10.08
N ASN A 116 10.90 -3.00 -9.50
CA ASN A 116 11.56 -3.58 -8.34
C ASN A 116 10.95 -3.01 -7.05
N GLN A 117 9.86 -3.63 -6.59
CA GLN A 117 9.20 -3.30 -5.33
C GLN A 117 10.07 -3.66 -4.10
N MET A 118 11.13 -4.44 -4.30
CA MET A 118 12.13 -4.86 -3.30
C MET A 118 13.45 -4.09 -3.41
N LEU A 119 13.47 -2.92 -4.06
CA LEU A 119 14.69 -2.13 -4.21
C LEU A 119 15.37 -1.81 -2.86
N PHE A 120 14.57 -1.68 -1.80
CA PHE A 120 15.05 -1.50 -0.43
C PHE A 120 14.49 -2.62 0.47
N PRO A 121 15.17 -3.78 0.55
CA PRO A 121 14.62 -4.96 1.22
C PRO A 121 14.14 -4.67 2.66
N GLY A 122 12.93 -5.10 2.99
CA GLY A 122 12.34 -4.87 4.31
C GLY A 122 10.99 -5.56 4.51
N ASN A 123 10.48 -5.49 5.75
CA ASN A 123 9.32 -6.28 6.18
C ASN A 123 7.98 -5.80 5.57
N GLY A 124 7.90 -4.58 5.04
CA GLY A 124 6.68 -4.05 4.41
C GLY A 124 6.62 -4.24 2.88
N GLN A 125 7.55 -5.00 2.32
CA GLN A 125 7.68 -5.19 0.88
C GLN A 125 7.38 -6.62 0.48
N SER A 126 6.97 -6.81 -0.77
CA SER A 126 6.74 -8.14 -1.34
C SER A 126 7.58 -8.29 -2.60
N THR A 127 8.21 -9.45 -2.75
CA THR A 127 9.00 -9.79 -3.93
C THR A 127 8.12 -10.01 -5.17
N VAL A 128 6.85 -10.34 -4.98
CA VAL A 128 5.91 -10.59 -6.09
C VAL A 128 5.13 -9.34 -6.49
N LEU A 129 4.85 -9.22 -7.78
CA LEU A 129 3.84 -8.31 -8.28
C LEU A 129 2.46 -8.87 -7.92
N ARG A 130 1.69 -8.08 -7.18
CA ARG A 130 0.25 -8.31 -6.95
C ARG A 130 -0.51 -7.24 -7.71
N CYS A 131 -1.49 -7.63 -8.53
CA CYS A 131 -2.40 -6.66 -9.17
C CYS A 131 -3.44 -6.17 -8.17
N PHE A 132 -3.98 -7.14 -7.45
CA PHE A 132 -4.92 -6.92 -6.36
C PHE A 132 -4.43 -7.69 -5.14
N GLN A 133 -4.47 -7.01 -4.01
CA GLN A 133 -4.53 -7.71 -2.73
C GLN A 133 -5.96 -8.17 -2.50
N GLY A 134 -6.12 -9.15 -1.63
CA GLY A 134 -7.43 -9.70 -1.33
C GLY A 134 -7.39 -10.65 -0.16
N TRP A 135 -8.57 -10.90 0.38
CA TRP A 135 -8.79 -11.97 1.34
C TRP A 135 -10.17 -12.60 1.16
N THR A 136 -10.25 -13.86 1.59
CA THR A 136 -11.50 -14.62 1.72
C THR A 136 -11.92 -14.62 3.18
N ALA A 137 -13.17 -14.27 3.45
CA ALA A 137 -13.76 -14.28 4.77
C ALA A 137 -13.92 -15.73 5.27
N LEU A 138 -13.49 -16.02 6.49
CA LEU A 138 -13.74 -17.29 7.20
C LEU A 138 -14.83 -17.15 8.27
N SER A 139 -15.17 -15.92 8.62
CA SER A 139 -16.25 -15.57 9.53
C SER A 139 -16.94 -14.31 9.06
N ARG A 140 -18.12 -14.06 9.64
CA ARG A 140 -18.86 -12.83 9.40
C ARG A 140 -18.03 -11.62 9.87
N THR A 141 -18.02 -10.56 9.06
CA THR A 141 -17.53 -9.23 9.47
C THR A 141 -18.45 -8.15 8.92
N ALA A 142 -18.53 -7.01 9.60
CA ALA A 142 -19.26 -5.82 9.18
C ALA A 142 -18.47 -4.57 9.62
N PRO A 143 -18.91 -3.35 9.24
CA PRO A 143 -18.32 -2.12 9.77
C PRO A 143 -18.23 -2.13 11.30
N ARG A 144 -17.07 -1.76 11.86
CA ARG A 144 -16.74 -1.81 13.30
C ARG A 144 -16.56 -3.20 13.89
N GLU A 145 -16.57 -4.25 13.06
CA GLU A 145 -16.34 -5.62 13.48
C GLU A 145 -14.97 -6.14 12.99
N GLY A 146 -13.93 -5.30 12.93
CA GLY A 146 -12.58 -5.76 12.57
C GLY A 146 -12.39 -6.05 11.08
N THR A 147 -13.18 -5.41 10.22
CA THR A 147 -13.09 -5.56 8.76
C THR A 147 -12.00 -4.65 8.15
N ILE A 148 -11.97 -4.54 6.81
CA ILE A 148 -11.05 -3.64 6.09
C ILE A 148 -11.74 -2.34 5.68
N ARG A 149 -10.95 -1.27 5.60
CA ARG A 149 -11.35 0.04 5.10
C ARG A 149 -10.50 0.41 3.90
N LEU A 150 -11.13 1.00 2.89
CA LEU A 150 -10.54 1.24 1.57
C LEU A 150 -10.75 2.70 1.17
N PHE A 151 -9.80 3.27 0.41
CA PHE A 151 -9.97 4.57 -0.23
C PHE A 151 -10.37 4.38 -1.70
N PRO A 152 -11.64 4.57 -2.09
CA PRO A 152 -12.18 4.09 -3.37
C PRO A 152 -11.87 5.00 -4.58
N ALA A 153 -10.70 5.64 -4.60
CA ALA A 153 -10.25 6.50 -5.71
C ALA A 153 -8.76 6.34 -6.01
N VAL A 154 -8.37 5.11 -6.35
CA VAL A 154 -6.98 4.65 -6.56
C VAL A 154 -6.13 5.62 -7.39
N LYS A 155 -6.60 6.05 -8.56
CA LYS A 155 -5.85 6.91 -9.49
C LYS A 155 -5.43 8.22 -8.82
N TRP A 156 -6.38 8.92 -8.23
CA TRP A 156 -6.17 10.25 -7.66
C TRP A 156 -5.43 10.17 -6.33
N GLN A 157 -5.72 9.14 -5.54
CA GLN A 157 -5.01 8.85 -4.32
C GLN A 157 -3.52 8.58 -4.56
N ILE A 158 -3.17 7.71 -5.52
CA ILE A 158 -1.76 7.42 -5.80
C ILE A 158 -1.06 8.63 -6.42
N ALA A 159 -1.74 9.39 -7.29
CA ALA A 159 -1.20 10.63 -7.83
C ALA A 159 -0.85 11.63 -6.73
N TYR A 160 -1.76 11.80 -5.75
CA TYR A 160 -1.54 12.72 -4.64
C TYR A 160 -0.34 12.31 -3.80
N ILE A 161 -0.28 11.03 -3.42
CA ILE A 161 0.83 10.49 -2.63
C ILE A 161 2.16 10.67 -3.36
N LEU A 162 2.21 10.39 -4.67
CA LEU A 162 3.44 10.53 -5.47
C LEU A 162 3.91 11.97 -5.62
N LEU A 163 2.98 12.93 -5.67
CA LEU A 163 3.27 14.36 -5.83
C LEU A 163 3.54 15.06 -4.49
N ARG A 164 2.97 14.56 -3.39
CA ARG A 164 3.06 15.17 -2.06
C ARG A 164 4.48 15.51 -1.59
N PRO A 165 5.54 14.71 -1.88
CA PRO A 165 6.90 15.08 -1.52
C PRO A 165 7.38 16.40 -2.14
N PHE A 166 6.82 16.85 -3.26
CA PHE A 166 7.29 18.04 -3.99
C PHE A 166 6.61 19.34 -3.55
N PHE A 167 5.73 19.30 -2.53
CA PHE A 167 4.99 20.48 -2.09
C PHE A 167 5.06 20.64 -0.58
N LYS A 168 5.33 21.86 -0.13
CA LYS A 168 5.27 22.25 1.28
C LYS A 168 3.89 22.85 1.59
N ALA A 169 3.31 22.43 2.71
CA ALA A 169 2.02 22.95 3.14
C ALA A 169 2.15 24.43 3.56
N PRO A 170 1.10 25.25 3.35
CA PRO A 170 1.04 26.60 3.90
C PRO A 170 1.07 26.57 5.44
N GLU A 171 1.51 27.68 6.05
CA GLU A 171 1.57 27.79 7.51
C GLU A 171 0.19 27.98 8.15
N ASP A 172 -0.74 28.63 7.45
CA ASP A 172 -2.11 28.82 7.91
C ASP A 172 -2.94 27.54 7.70
N GLU A 173 -3.55 27.04 8.77
CA GLU A 173 -4.40 25.85 8.73
C GLU A 173 -5.63 26.04 7.83
N ALA A 174 -6.15 27.27 7.71
CA ALA A 174 -7.29 27.58 6.84
C ALA A 174 -6.97 27.35 5.36
N ASP A 175 -5.69 27.41 4.99
CA ASP A 175 -5.20 27.32 3.62
C ASP A 175 -4.74 25.91 3.23
N ILE A 176 -4.73 24.96 4.18
CA ILE A 176 -4.21 23.60 3.96
C ILE A 176 -4.90 22.88 2.79
N LEU A 177 -6.20 23.09 2.58
CA LEU A 177 -6.98 22.47 1.50
C LEU A 177 -6.99 23.28 0.20
N ASP A 178 -6.36 24.46 0.19
CA ASP A 178 -6.18 25.27 -1.01
C ASP A 178 -4.86 24.90 -1.69
N ALA A 179 -4.94 24.00 -2.66
CA ALA A 179 -3.78 23.49 -3.38
C ALA A 179 -2.93 24.55 -4.09
N GLU A 180 -3.48 25.73 -4.40
CA GLU A 180 -2.74 26.83 -5.04
C GLU A 180 -1.78 27.53 -4.08
N LYS A 181 -2.06 27.47 -2.77
CA LYS A 181 -1.25 28.07 -1.71
C LYS A 181 -0.09 27.20 -1.23
N TRP A 182 0.09 26.04 -1.86
CA TRP A 182 1.20 25.14 -1.56
C TRP A 182 2.44 25.51 -2.38
N ASP A 183 3.55 25.71 -1.68
CA ASP A 183 4.83 26.01 -2.30
C ASP A 183 5.48 24.75 -2.86
N PHE A 184 6.20 24.89 -3.97
CA PHE A 184 7.00 23.79 -4.49
C PHE A 184 8.28 23.66 -3.65
N ASP A 185 8.61 22.43 -3.27
CA ASP A 185 9.78 22.10 -2.48
C ASP A 185 10.60 21.02 -3.19
N GLY A 186 11.59 21.48 -3.94
CA GLY A 186 12.52 20.63 -4.66
C GLY A 186 13.77 20.25 -3.86
N GLU A 187 14.00 20.87 -2.71
CA GLU A 187 15.29 20.83 -2.01
C GLU A 187 15.24 19.93 -0.77
N THR A 188 14.14 19.97 0.00
CA THR A 188 14.04 19.21 1.23
C THR A 188 13.90 17.72 0.91
N PRO A 189 14.75 16.81 1.39
CA PRO A 189 14.67 15.38 1.08
C PRO A 189 13.61 14.64 1.92
N TRP A 190 12.46 15.26 2.12
CA TRP A 190 11.34 14.71 2.88
C TRP A 190 10.30 14.08 1.95
N PHE A 191 9.92 12.84 2.26
CA PHE A 191 8.86 12.07 1.61
C PHE A 191 7.83 11.68 2.69
N PRO A 192 6.65 12.31 2.73
CA PRO A 192 5.74 12.12 3.85
C PRO A 192 5.24 10.67 3.98
N GLY A 193 5.36 10.09 5.17
CA GLY A 193 4.94 8.70 5.45
C GLY A 193 5.83 7.62 4.81
N THR A 194 7.00 8.00 4.28
CA THR A 194 7.88 7.10 3.54
C THR A 194 9.05 6.63 4.39
N VAL A 195 9.18 5.32 4.60
CA VAL A 195 10.35 4.66 5.17
C VAL A 195 10.76 3.55 4.22
N LYS A 196 12.04 3.47 3.85
CA LYS A 196 12.52 2.63 2.74
C LYS A 196 12.07 1.18 2.86
N GLU A 197 12.20 0.60 4.04
CA GLU A 197 12.01 -0.82 4.34
C GLU A 197 10.55 -1.21 4.64
N THR A 198 9.61 -0.25 4.61
CA THR A 198 8.22 -0.48 5.02
C THR A 198 7.22 -0.17 3.90
N SER A 199 5.93 -0.39 4.20
CA SER A 199 4.81 0.13 3.42
C SER A 199 4.80 1.67 3.43
N GLN A 200 4.12 2.27 2.47
CA GLN A 200 3.89 3.71 2.43
C GLN A 200 2.76 4.06 3.39
N TYR A 201 3.05 4.82 4.43
CA TYR A 201 2.04 5.31 5.37
C TYR A 201 1.38 6.59 4.88
N VAL A 202 0.14 6.78 5.29
CA VAL A 202 -0.66 7.96 4.98
C VAL A 202 -1.29 8.42 6.30
N SER A 203 -1.42 9.73 6.51
CA SER A 203 -2.07 10.27 7.71
C SER A 203 -2.77 11.58 7.41
N VAL A 204 -3.74 11.96 8.25
CA VAL A 204 -4.49 13.22 8.10
C VAL A 204 -3.53 14.43 8.07
N ALA A 205 -2.53 14.45 8.97
CA ALA A 205 -1.57 15.55 9.06
C ALA A 205 -0.64 15.62 7.83
N SER A 206 -0.20 14.48 7.31
CA SER A 206 0.75 14.45 6.19
C SER A 206 0.06 14.54 4.82
N HIS A 207 -1.20 14.11 4.71
CA HIS A 207 -1.95 13.96 3.47
C HIS A 207 -3.38 14.54 3.58
N PRO A 208 -3.52 15.84 3.91
CA PRO A 208 -4.81 16.44 4.27
C PRO A 208 -5.87 16.39 3.17
N HIS A 209 -5.47 16.46 1.90
CA HIS A 209 -6.41 16.43 0.76
C HIS A 209 -7.07 15.07 0.54
N LEU A 210 -6.53 14.00 1.15
CA LEU A 210 -7.20 12.70 1.14
C LEU A 210 -8.36 12.64 2.13
N ARG A 211 -8.45 13.58 3.08
CA ARG A 211 -9.54 13.63 4.07
C ARG A 211 -9.85 12.25 4.67
N LEU A 212 -8.80 11.57 5.14
CA LEU A 212 -8.85 10.13 5.46
C LEU A 212 -9.91 9.77 6.51
N LYS A 213 -10.23 10.68 7.43
CA LYS A 213 -11.34 10.49 8.38
C LYS A 213 -12.64 10.26 7.63
N ASP A 214 -12.88 11.09 6.64
CA ASP A 214 -14.10 11.18 5.87
C ASP A 214 -14.18 10.12 4.76
N CYS A 215 -13.03 9.78 4.15
CA CYS A 215 -13.00 9.13 2.84
C CYS A 215 -12.55 7.67 2.83
N LEU A 216 -12.07 7.16 3.96
CA LEU A 216 -11.89 5.72 4.12
C LEU A 216 -13.25 5.07 4.36
N VAL A 217 -13.63 4.12 3.52
CA VAL A 217 -14.94 3.47 3.62
C VAL A 217 -14.78 2.02 4.02
N TYR A 218 -15.69 1.52 4.86
CA TYR A 218 -15.75 0.12 5.22
C TYR A 218 -16.04 -0.77 4.01
N ALA A 219 -15.43 -1.96 3.99
CA ALA A 219 -15.97 -3.08 3.23
C ALA A 219 -17.43 -3.34 3.66
N PRO A 220 -18.29 -3.81 2.75
CA PRO A 220 -19.66 -4.19 3.09
C PRO A 220 -19.66 -5.33 4.13
N PRO A 221 -20.79 -5.63 4.78
CA PRO A 221 -20.93 -6.86 5.53
C PRO A 221 -20.57 -8.07 4.68
N MET A 222 -19.72 -8.94 5.22
CA MET A 222 -19.20 -10.15 4.58
C MET A 222 -19.64 -11.36 5.39
N GLU A 223 -19.95 -12.46 4.72
CA GLU A 223 -20.16 -13.78 5.29
C GLU A 223 -18.99 -14.72 4.96
N ALA A 224 -18.90 -15.85 5.67
CA ALA A 224 -17.87 -16.85 5.37
C ALA A 224 -17.97 -17.32 3.90
N GLY A 225 -16.85 -17.26 3.19
CA GLY A 225 -16.75 -17.56 1.75
C GLY A 225 -16.75 -16.32 0.84
N ASP A 226 -17.20 -15.16 1.32
CA ASP A 226 -17.11 -13.92 0.55
C ASP A 226 -15.66 -13.48 0.36
N THR A 227 -15.40 -12.72 -0.69
CA THR A 227 -14.06 -12.19 -0.99
C THR A 227 -14.08 -10.69 -1.23
N VAL A 228 -13.04 -10.00 -0.76
CA VAL A 228 -12.83 -8.58 -1.05
C VAL A 228 -11.46 -8.41 -1.69
N TRP A 229 -11.41 -7.51 -2.69
CA TRP A 229 -10.23 -7.28 -3.52
C TRP A 229 -9.99 -5.78 -3.62
N TRP A 230 -8.74 -5.36 -3.49
CA TRP A 230 -8.35 -3.96 -3.68
C TRP A 230 -7.07 -3.86 -4.50
N HIS A 231 -7.00 -2.83 -5.32
CA HIS A 231 -5.86 -2.59 -6.21
C HIS A 231 -4.57 -2.42 -5.40
N ALA A 232 -3.42 -2.83 -5.93
CA ALA A 232 -2.13 -2.76 -5.22
C ALA A 232 -1.67 -1.34 -4.83
N ASP A 233 -2.22 -0.30 -5.46
CA ASP A 233 -2.01 1.11 -5.06
C ASP A 233 -3.17 1.70 -4.25
N MET A 234 -4.19 0.92 -3.91
CA MET A 234 -5.29 1.39 -3.09
C MET A 234 -4.85 1.52 -1.63
N CYS A 235 -5.08 2.69 -1.06
CA CYS A 235 -4.89 2.93 0.36
C CYS A 235 -5.96 2.17 1.13
N HIS A 236 -5.50 1.49 2.16
CA HIS A 236 -6.35 0.66 3.00
C HIS A 236 -5.86 0.68 4.44
N ALA A 237 -6.76 0.29 5.34
CA ALA A 237 -6.49 0.13 6.75
C ALA A 237 -7.36 -0.99 7.32
N VAL A 238 -6.88 -1.67 8.35
CA VAL A 238 -7.74 -2.52 9.17
C VAL A 238 -8.53 -1.61 10.11
N ASP A 239 -9.78 -1.97 10.37
CA ASP A 239 -10.61 -1.32 11.37
C ASP A 239 -9.92 -1.32 12.73
N ALA A 240 -9.82 -0.15 13.36
CA ALA A 240 -9.15 -0.02 14.66
C ALA A 240 -9.97 -0.65 15.79
N GLU A 241 -11.28 -0.79 15.59
CA GLU A 241 -12.22 -1.37 16.54
C GLU A 241 -12.73 -2.74 16.08
N HIS A 242 -13.04 -3.60 17.06
CA HIS A 242 -13.80 -4.82 16.85
C HIS A 242 -14.87 -4.95 17.93
N THR A 243 -16.06 -4.40 17.65
CA THR A 243 -17.26 -4.46 18.52
C THR A 243 -18.16 -5.66 18.19
N GLY A 244 -17.73 -6.54 17.28
CA GLY A 244 -18.44 -7.77 16.94
C GLY A 244 -18.37 -8.81 18.06
N THR A 245 -19.24 -9.82 17.99
CA THR A 245 -19.31 -10.90 18.98
C THR A 245 -18.53 -12.15 18.57
N THR A 246 -18.01 -12.19 17.34
CA THR A 246 -17.26 -13.32 16.78
C THR A 246 -15.93 -12.85 16.21
N PRO A 247 -14.86 -13.65 16.28
CA PRO A 247 -13.57 -13.26 15.69
C PRO A 247 -13.68 -12.91 14.21
N ALA A 248 -13.02 -11.84 13.79
CA ALA A 248 -12.82 -11.52 12.37
C ALA A 248 -11.66 -12.36 11.82
N ALA A 249 -11.97 -13.39 11.02
CA ALA A 249 -11.01 -14.35 10.50
C ALA A 249 -11.02 -14.35 8.98
N VAL A 250 -9.85 -14.29 8.38
CA VAL A 250 -9.66 -14.16 6.93
C VAL A 250 -8.46 -14.96 6.45
N THR A 251 -8.47 -15.37 5.20
CA THR A 251 -7.29 -15.92 4.50
C THR A 251 -6.84 -14.95 3.43
N TYR A 252 -5.60 -14.45 3.50
CA TYR A 252 -5.04 -13.57 2.48
C TYR A 252 -4.73 -14.35 1.20
N ILE A 253 -5.36 -13.95 0.10
CA ILE A 253 -5.18 -14.53 -1.24
C ILE A 253 -5.15 -13.38 -2.23
N ALA A 254 -3.99 -13.15 -2.84
CA ALA A 254 -3.79 -12.05 -3.79
C ALA A 254 -3.96 -12.53 -5.24
N ALA A 255 -4.25 -11.59 -6.15
CA ALA A 255 -4.20 -11.82 -7.59
C ALA A 255 -2.80 -11.50 -8.12
N THR A 256 -2.02 -12.53 -8.43
CA THR A 256 -0.63 -12.42 -8.92
C THR A 256 -0.56 -12.84 -10.40
N PRO A 257 -0.20 -11.92 -11.32
CA PRO A 257 -0.10 -12.26 -12.74
C PRO A 257 1.15 -13.12 -12.99
N THR A 258 1.12 -13.88 -14.08
CA THR A 258 2.28 -14.66 -14.51
C THR A 258 3.35 -13.75 -15.11
N THR A 259 4.39 -13.44 -14.33
CA THR A 259 5.57 -12.68 -14.78
C THR A 259 6.85 -13.48 -14.49
N PRO A 260 7.99 -13.15 -15.14
CA PRO A 260 9.26 -13.78 -14.82
C PRO A 260 9.63 -13.69 -13.32
N ILE A 261 9.39 -12.52 -12.69
CA ILE A 261 9.64 -12.28 -11.27
C ILE A 261 8.75 -13.19 -10.41
N ASN A 262 7.45 -13.24 -10.71
CA ASN A 262 6.50 -14.06 -9.96
C ASN A 262 6.80 -15.56 -10.11
N LYS A 263 7.09 -16.05 -11.32
CA LYS A 263 7.50 -17.44 -11.55
C LYS A 263 8.76 -17.80 -10.76
N ALA A 264 9.77 -16.93 -10.78
CA ALA A 264 11.01 -17.16 -10.05
C ALA A 264 10.76 -17.24 -8.53
N TYR A 265 9.90 -16.39 -7.99
CA TYR A 265 9.51 -16.44 -6.58
C TYR A 265 8.72 -17.72 -6.26
N MET A 266 7.70 -18.03 -7.06
CA MET A 266 6.87 -19.23 -6.91
C MET A 266 7.71 -20.50 -6.89
N ALA A 267 8.75 -20.62 -7.74
CA ALA A 267 9.63 -21.78 -7.76
C ALA A 267 10.36 -22.01 -6.42
N ARG A 268 10.83 -20.92 -5.80
CA ARG A 268 11.45 -20.97 -4.46
C ARG A 268 10.41 -21.29 -3.38
N GLN A 269 9.24 -20.66 -3.46
CA GLN A 269 8.14 -20.94 -2.54
C GLN A 269 7.73 -22.41 -2.58
N HIS A 270 7.56 -23.01 -3.76
CA HIS A 270 7.22 -24.43 -3.91
C HIS A 270 8.27 -25.35 -3.28
N SER A 271 9.56 -25.05 -3.47
CA SER A 271 10.66 -25.83 -2.87
C SER A 271 10.68 -25.79 -1.33
N LEU A 272 10.33 -24.65 -0.74
CA LEU A 272 10.24 -24.48 0.71
C LEU A 272 8.96 -25.08 1.29
N MET A 273 7.82 -24.81 0.67
CA MET A 273 6.51 -25.33 1.04
C MET A 273 6.49 -26.87 1.03
N SER A 274 7.14 -27.51 0.07
CA SER A 274 7.28 -28.99 0.02
C SER A 274 7.99 -29.57 1.24
N LYS A 275 8.71 -28.74 2.01
CA LYS A 275 9.44 -29.11 3.23
C LYS A 275 8.75 -28.62 4.51
N GLY A 276 7.60 -27.96 4.40
CA GLY A 276 6.93 -27.28 5.53
C GLY A 276 7.61 -25.99 5.98
N LEU A 277 8.54 -25.46 5.18
CA LEU A 277 9.27 -24.23 5.50
C LEU A 277 8.51 -22.99 5.01
N PRO A 278 8.64 -21.85 5.69
CA PRO A 278 7.93 -20.62 5.31
C PRO A 278 8.38 -20.12 3.93
N PRO A 279 7.50 -19.38 3.22
CA PRO A 279 7.85 -18.77 1.94
C PRO A 279 8.99 -17.74 2.08
N PRO A 280 9.72 -17.42 0.99
CA PRO A 280 10.93 -16.60 1.07
C PRO A 280 10.75 -15.20 1.68
N ASP A 281 9.61 -14.54 1.44
CA ASP A 281 9.31 -13.22 2.02
C ASP A 281 9.05 -13.28 3.54
N PHE A 282 8.89 -14.48 4.11
CA PHE A 282 8.60 -14.72 5.52
C PHE A 282 9.66 -15.60 6.19
N GLY A 283 10.95 -15.36 5.89
CA GLY A 283 12.06 -16.23 6.30
C GLY A 283 12.22 -16.48 7.82
N SER A 284 11.54 -15.73 8.69
CA SER A 284 11.45 -15.96 10.14
C SER A 284 10.22 -16.76 10.59
N GLY A 285 9.39 -17.22 9.64
CA GLY A 285 8.18 -18.00 9.91
C GLY A 285 8.47 -19.38 10.51
N SER A 286 7.43 -19.99 11.07
CA SER A 286 7.54 -21.31 11.70
C SER A 286 7.71 -22.43 10.66
N ASP A 287 8.51 -23.43 11.03
CA ASP A 287 8.55 -24.72 10.33
C ASP A 287 7.29 -25.51 10.70
N GLU A 288 6.40 -25.68 9.72
CA GLU A 288 5.12 -26.35 9.88
C GLU A 288 5.27 -27.87 10.03
N SER A 289 6.42 -28.45 9.67
CA SER A 289 6.65 -29.91 9.76
C SER A 289 6.62 -30.44 11.19
N GLY A 290 6.86 -29.57 12.18
CA GLY A 290 6.75 -29.89 13.60
C GLY A 290 5.33 -29.75 14.17
N LEU A 291 4.36 -29.25 13.40
CA LEU A 291 3.00 -29.01 13.89
C LEU A 291 2.18 -30.29 13.92
N VAL A 292 1.38 -30.45 14.99
CA VAL A 292 0.43 -31.54 15.10
C VAL A 292 -0.63 -31.42 14.00
N GLY A 293 -0.77 -32.46 13.19
CA GLY A 293 -1.72 -32.50 12.07
C GLY A 293 -1.16 -31.99 10.74
N TYR A 294 0.13 -31.64 10.67
CA TYR A 294 0.77 -31.38 9.38
C TYR A 294 0.89 -32.68 8.57
N GLU A 295 0.28 -32.70 7.38
CA GLU A 295 0.26 -33.88 6.51
C GLU A 295 1.18 -33.74 5.29
N GLY A 296 2.04 -32.73 5.26
CA GLY A 296 2.83 -32.37 4.08
C GLY A 296 2.05 -31.56 3.04
N PHE A 297 2.76 -31.03 2.06
CA PHE A 297 2.13 -30.41 0.89
C PHE A 297 1.41 -31.46 0.05
N LYS A 298 0.09 -31.29 -0.13
CA LYS A 298 -0.79 -32.17 -0.93
C LYS A 298 -1.37 -31.48 -2.17
N GLY A 299 -0.72 -30.40 -2.64
CA GLY A 299 -1.23 -29.65 -3.78
C GLY A 299 -1.12 -30.39 -5.11
N ASP A 300 -1.79 -29.85 -6.13
CA ASP A 300 -1.80 -30.40 -7.48
C ASP A 300 -0.48 -30.08 -8.22
N GLU A 301 0.41 -31.07 -8.28
CA GLU A 301 1.67 -31.01 -9.03
C GLU A 301 1.47 -30.78 -10.54
N GLY A 302 0.35 -31.24 -11.11
CA GLY A 302 0.01 -30.99 -12.51
C GLY A 302 -0.36 -29.53 -12.75
N MET A 303 -1.17 -28.94 -11.87
CA MET A 303 -1.47 -27.51 -11.89
C MET A 303 -0.21 -26.66 -11.70
N TRP A 304 0.66 -27.05 -10.77
CA TRP A 304 1.96 -26.39 -10.56
C TRP A 304 2.81 -26.37 -11.83
N ARG A 305 3.00 -27.54 -12.47
CA ARG A 305 3.73 -27.67 -13.73
C ARG A 305 3.13 -26.83 -14.84
N ALA A 306 1.81 -26.83 -14.98
CA ALA A 306 1.10 -26.01 -15.96
C ALA A 306 1.32 -24.50 -15.72
N LEU A 307 1.24 -24.02 -14.47
CA LEU A 307 1.50 -22.62 -14.11
C LEU A 307 2.96 -22.21 -14.39
N MET A 308 3.90 -23.12 -14.14
CA MET A 308 5.32 -22.88 -14.37
C MET A 308 5.72 -23.02 -15.84
N GLY A 309 4.95 -23.78 -16.63
CA GLY A 309 5.26 -24.10 -18.03
C GLY A 309 6.38 -25.12 -18.16
N VAL A 310 6.40 -26.12 -17.27
CA VAL A 310 7.41 -27.22 -17.22
C VAL A 310 6.75 -28.59 -17.29
#